data_AF-A0A9D8IS47-F1
#
_entry.id   AF-A0A9D8IS47-F1
#
_cell.length_a   1.000
_cell.length_b   1.000
_cell.length_c   1.000
_cell.angle_alpha   90.00
_cell.angle_beta   90.00
_cell.angle_gamma   90.00
#
_symmetry.space_group_name_H-M   'P 1'
#
loop_
_entity.id
_entity.type
_entity.pdbx_description
1 polymer ?
#
loop_
_entity_poly.entity_id
_entity_poly.type
_entity_poly.pdbx_seq_one_letter_code
_entity_poly.pdbx_strand_id
1 'polypeptide(L)'
;MDARLHHLQGKAERVRAPDLQHILTEFAAERLALLERHEAGARAVSHYDFNNAYQHVISREETQLGWLQAALAEFGVPLPPPAAALPVPELPKPGKRPETGAFRAVLDDDARRLEAFVERWRPRLEAITHARHRLMLDVILGESREHWRIFEQAAAGMEDVLGRRTGGVPRKGSVLPVRWLE
;
A
#
# COMPACT_ATOMS: atom_id res chain seq x y z
N MET A 1 -23.69 -14.75 36.14
CA MET A 1 -22.77 -14.53 34.99
C MET A 1 -21.51 -15.34 35.27
N ASP A 2 -21.13 -16.23 34.37
CA ASP A 2 -20.12 -17.27 34.60
C ASP A 2 -18.70 -16.68 34.63
N ALA A 3 -18.03 -16.79 35.78
CA ALA A 3 -16.67 -16.29 36.03
C ALA A 3 -15.59 -16.97 35.17
N ARG A 4 -15.96 -18.02 34.42
CA ARG A 4 -15.05 -18.79 33.55
C ARG A 4 -14.74 -18.13 32.20
N LEU A 5 -15.54 -17.14 31.77
CA LEU A 5 -15.29 -16.43 30.50
C LEU A 5 -14.12 -15.43 30.59
N HIS A 6 -13.77 -14.94 31.77
CA HIS A 6 -12.61 -14.04 31.96
C HIS A 6 -11.26 -14.77 32.05
N HIS A 7 -11.26 -16.11 32.12
CA HIS A 7 -10.04 -16.87 32.41
C HIS A 7 -9.32 -17.42 31.16
N LEU A 8 -9.90 -17.27 29.97
CA LEU A 8 -9.28 -17.75 28.71
C LEU A 8 -8.38 -16.70 28.02
N GLN A 9 -8.28 -15.49 28.57
CA GLN A 9 -7.48 -14.40 27.99
C GLN A 9 -6.06 -14.28 28.61
N GLY A 10 -5.54 -15.39 29.14
CA GLY A 10 -4.38 -15.39 30.05
C GLY A 10 -3.13 -16.15 29.61
N LYS A 11 -3.04 -16.71 28.40
CA LYS A 11 -1.88 -17.55 27.99
C LYS A 11 -1.38 -17.34 26.55
N ALA A 12 -1.51 -16.13 26.02
CA ALA A 12 -0.63 -15.71 24.93
C ALA A 12 0.49 -14.91 25.58
N GLU A 13 1.74 -15.29 25.34
CA GLU A 13 2.93 -14.53 25.72
C GLU A 13 2.72 -13.09 25.20
N ARG A 14 2.37 -12.18 26.11
CA ARG A 14 1.87 -10.86 25.74
C ARG A 14 3.04 -10.11 25.11
N VAL A 15 2.94 -9.75 23.83
CA VAL A 15 3.74 -8.63 23.32
C VAL A 15 3.47 -7.47 24.27
N ARG A 16 4.52 -6.92 24.90
CA ARG A 16 4.33 -5.84 25.85
C ARG A 16 3.78 -4.64 25.08
N ALA A 17 2.86 -3.89 25.68
CA ALA A 17 2.25 -2.73 25.01
C ALA A 17 3.27 -1.79 24.31
N PRO A 18 4.46 -1.52 24.88
CA PRO A 18 5.51 -0.76 24.19
C PRO A 18 6.04 -1.42 22.92
N ASP A 19 6.19 -2.75 22.91
CA ASP A 19 6.70 -3.50 21.75
C ASP A 19 5.69 -3.44 20.59
N LEU A 20 4.39 -3.54 20.89
CA LEU A 20 3.33 -3.43 19.89
C LEU A 20 3.20 -2.02 19.34
N GLN A 21 3.24 -1.00 20.21
CA GLN A 21 3.24 0.39 19.78
C GLN A 21 4.42 0.68 18.84
N HIS A 22 5.62 0.19 19.18
CA HIS A 22 6.80 0.37 18.34
C HIS A 22 6.64 -0.28 16.96
N ILE A 23 6.10 -1.51 16.90
CA ILE A 23 5.78 -2.19 15.63
C ILE A 23 4.79 -1.39 14.80
N LEU A 24 3.71 -0.89 15.40
CA LEU A 24 2.69 -0.09 14.70
C LEU A 24 3.29 1.20 14.14
N THR A 25 4.16 1.87 14.90
CA THR A 25 4.84 3.09 14.46
C THR A 25 5.75 2.82 13.26
N GLU A 26 6.60 1.80 13.33
CA GLU A 26 7.49 1.45 12.21
C GLU A 26 6.69 1.06 10.95
N PHE A 27 5.66 0.22 11.12
CA PHE A 27 4.81 -0.22 10.01
C PHE A 27 4.09 0.96 9.36
N ALA A 28 3.56 1.89 10.15
CA ALA A 28 2.87 3.08 9.67
C ALA A 28 3.82 4.04 8.93
N ALA A 29 5.03 4.25 9.45
CA ALA A 29 6.02 5.10 8.81
C ALA A 29 6.44 4.55 7.43
N GLU A 30 6.66 3.24 7.31
CA GLU A 30 6.96 2.60 6.02
C GLU A 30 5.75 2.62 5.07
N ARG A 31 4.54 2.41 5.58
CA ARG A 31 3.31 2.52 4.78
C ARG A 31 3.12 3.92 4.21
N LEU A 32 3.34 4.95 5.02
CA LEU A 32 3.22 6.34 4.59
C LEU A 32 4.26 6.66 3.51
N ALA A 33 5.50 6.17 3.64
CA ALA A 33 6.52 6.31 2.60
C ALA A 33 6.13 5.66 1.27
N LEU A 34 5.47 4.49 1.30
CA LEU A 34 4.93 3.85 0.10
C LEU A 34 3.77 4.64 -0.52
N LEU A 35 2.84 5.16 0.30
CA LEU A 35 1.75 6.00 -0.20
C LEU A 35 2.30 7.23 -0.94
N GLU A 36 3.21 7.99 -0.32
CA GLU A 36 3.82 9.17 -0.93
C GLU A 36 4.55 8.81 -2.24
N ARG A 37 5.21 7.65 -2.29
CA ARG A 37 5.85 7.12 -3.49
C ARG A 37 4.85 6.79 -4.59
N HIS A 38 3.71 6.19 -4.25
CA HIS A 38 2.66 5.87 -5.22
C HIS A 38 1.95 7.12 -5.72
N GLU A 39 1.72 8.13 -4.89
CA GLU A 39 1.23 9.43 -5.32
C GLU A 39 2.21 10.12 -6.30
N ALA A 40 3.51 10.06 -6.02
CA ALA A 40 4.53 10.57 -6.93
C ALA A 40 4.58 9.77 -8.25
N GLY A 41 4.44 8.44 -8.17
CA GLY A 41 4.31 7.56 -9.33
C GLY A 41 3.10 7.92 -10.19
N ALA A 42 1.94 8.16 -9.56
CA ALA A 42 0.72 8.59 -10.25
C ALA A 42 0.88 9.92 -10.99
N ARG A 43 1.71 10.85 -10.48
CA ARG A 43 2.03 12.10 -11.20
C ARG A 43 2.93 11.88 -12.42
N ALA A 44 3.78 10.85 -12.38
CA ALA A 44 4.71 10.52 -13.46
C ALA A 44 4.07 9.64 -14.56
N VAL A 45 3.23 8.67 -14.17
CA VAL A 45 2.63 7.70 -15.07
C VAL A 45 1.35 8.26 -15.68
N SER A 46 1.46 8.81 -16.89
CA SER A 46 0.33 9.44 -17.60
C SER A 46 -0.56 8.46 -18.37
N HIS A 47 -0.15 7.19 -18.50
CA HIS A 47 -0.96 6.16 -19.15
C HIS A 47 -2.28 5.94 -18.40
N TYR A 48 -3.41 6.08 -19.09
CA TYR A 48 -4.73 6.06 -18.46
C TYR A 48 -4.97 4.83 -17.56
N ASP A 49 -4.65 3.64 -18.05
CA ASP A 49 -4.94 2.41 -17.31
C ASP A 49 -4.02 2.17 -16.12
N PHE A 50 -2.75 2.53 -16.26
CA PHE A 50 -1.79 2.41 -15.16
C PHE A 50 -2.03 3.49 -14.10
N ASN A 51 -2.39 4.71 -14.53
CA ASN A 51 -2.75 5.76 -13.59
C ASN A 51 -4.00 5.39 -12.77
N ASN A 52 -5.03 4.81 -13.40
CA ASN A 52 -6.20 4.31 -12.67
C ASN A 52 -5.82 3.20 -11.67
N ALA A 53 -4.86 2.33 -12.02
CA ALA A 53 -4.30 1.36 -11.08
C ALA A 53 -3.66 2.05 -9.86
N TYR A 54 -2.88 3.12 -10.07
CA TYR A 54 -2.38 3.94 -8.96
C TYR A 54 -3.51 4.55 -8.12
N GLN A 55 -4.53 5.16 -8.74
CA GLN A 55 -5.64 5.76 -7.99
C GLN A 55 -6.37 4.72 -7.12
N HIS A 56 -6.55 3.50 -7.65
CA HIS A 56 -7.11 2.38 -6.90
C HIS A 56 -6.24 2.03 -5.69
N VAL A 57 -4.94 1.81 -5.91
CA VAL A 57 -3.96 1.49 -4.84
C VAL A 57 -3.93 2.59 -3.76
N ILE A 58 -3.79 3.85 -4.17
CA ILE A 58 -3.73 5.02 -3.28
C ILE A 58 -4.97 5.08 -2.38
N SER A 59 -6.17 4.92 -2.94
CA SER A 59 -7.41 4.95 -2.16
C SER A 59 -7.47 3.84 -1.09
N ARG A 60 -6.95 2.64 -1.40
CA ARG A 60 -6.83 1.55 -0.43
C ARG A 60 -5.81 1.88 0.65
N GLU A 61 -4.66 2.43 0.28
CA GLU A 61 -3.59 2.79 1.22
C GLU A 61 -3.97 3.93 2.16
N GLU A 62 -4.67 4.95 1.68
CA GLU A 62 -5.23 6.04 2.49
C GLU A 62 -6.18 5.47 3.58
N THR A 63 -7.04 4.52 3.20
CA THR A 63 -7.93 3.82 4.15
C THR A 63 -7.15 3.05 5.21
N GLN A 64 -6.10 2.32 4.79
CA GLN A 64 -5.25 1.52 5.68
C GLN A 64 -4.47 2.41 6.66
N LEU A 65 -3.97 3.57 6.22
CA LEU A 65 -3.34 4.55 7.09
C LEU A 65 -4.34 5.11 8.12
N GLY A 66 -5.61 5.28 7.75
CA GLY A 66 -6.66 5.64 8.70
C GLY A 66 -6.81 4.59 9.83
N TRP A 67 -6.72 3.30 9.51
CA TRP A 67 -6.75 2.23 10.52
C TRP A 67 -5.51 2.26 11.42
N LEU A 68 -4.33 2.48 10.84
CA LEU A 68 -3.07 2.59 11.59
C LEU A 68 -3.07 3.81 12.51
N GLN A 69 -3.56 4.96 12.04
CA GLN A 69 -3.73 6.16 12.84
C GLN A 69 -4.67 5.91 14.03
N ALA A 70 -5.81 5.25 13.79
CA ALA A 70 -6.73 4.90 14.86
C ALA A 70 -6.09 3.97 15.89
N ALA A 71 -5.33 2.95 15.45
CA ALA A 71 -4.61 2.05 16.34
C ALA A 71 -3.53 2.76 17.18
N LEU A 72 -2.76 3.66 16.56
CA LEU A 72 -1.74 4.46 17.24
C LEU A 72 -2.36 5.43 18.27
N ALA A 73 -3.54 5.98 17.98
CA ALA A 73 -4.26 6.85 18.89
C ALA A 73 -4.65 6.16 20.21
N GLU A 74 -4.85 4.83 20.21
CA GLU A 74 -5.09 4.06 21.44
C GLU A 74 -3.91 4.07 22.41
N PHE A 75 -2.69 4.29 21.88
CA PHE A 75 -1.47 4.46 22.68
C PHE A 75 -1.14 5.95 22.92
N GLY A 76 -2.03 6.87 22.52
CA GLY A 76 -1.81 8.30 22.66
C GLY A 76 -0.71 8.86 21.76
N VAL A 77 -0.34 8.15 20.69
CA VAL A 77 0.68 8.60 19.73
C VAL A 77 0.07 8.96 18.38
N PRO A 78 0.56 10.02 17.70
CA PRO A 78 0.08 10.38 16.38
C PRO A 78 0.63 9.43 15.31
N LEU A 79 0.09 9.55 14.08
CA LEU A 79 0.70 8.95 12.91
C LEU A 79 2.15 9.48 12.75
N PRO A 80 3.16 8.61 12.56
CA PRO A 80 4.54 9.05 12.39
C PRO A 80 4.75 9.69 11.01
N PRO A 81 5.85 10.45 10.83
CA PRO A 81 6.32 10.84 9.50
C PRO A 81 6.71 9.59 8.66
N PRO A 82 6.81 9.72 7.32
CA PRO A 82 7.29 8.64 6.47
C PRO A 82 8.70 8.21 6.87
N ALA A 83 8.98 6.90 6.80
CA ALA A 83 10.27 6.33 7.23
C ALA A 83 11.46 6.88 6.41
N ALA A 84 11.28 7.05 5.10
CA ALA A 84 12.22 7.71 4.21
C ALA A 84 11.52 8.14 2.92
N ALA A 85 11.98 9.24 2.31
CA ALA A 85 11.53 9.62 0.98
C ALA A 85 12.00 8.58 -0.06
N LEU A 86 11.08 8.07 -0.87
CA LEU A 86 11.38 7.10 -1.91
C LEU A 86 11.33 7.79 -3.28
N PRO A 87 12.41 7.77 -4.08
CA PRO A 87 12.43 8.45 -5.37
C PRO A 87 11.61 7.68 -6.41
N VAL A 88 11.01 8.43 -7.35
CA VAL A 88 10.42 7.88 -8.57
C VAL A 88 11.52 7.83 -9.65
N PRO A 89 11.72 6.70 -10.35
CA PRO A 89 12.63 6.63 -11.49
C PRO A 89 12.35 7.71 -12.53
N GLU A 90 13.40 8.33 -13.07
CA GLU A 90 13.24 9.31 -14.14
C GLU A 90 12.67 8.65 -15.39
N LEU A 91 11.64 9.27 -15.96
CA LEU A 91 11.04 8.82 -17.20
C LEU A 91 11.71 9.51 -18.40
N PRO A 92 11.88 8.81 -19.54
CA PRO A 92 12.30 9.45 -20.77
C PRO A 92 11.30 10.54 -21.17
N LYS A 93 11.78 11.59 -21.86
CA LYS A 93 10.93 12.72 -22.29
C LYS A 93 9.70 12.18 -23.04
N PRO A 94 8.47 12.50 -22.59
CA PRO A 94 7.28 11.94 -23.20
C PRO A 94 7.16 12.43 -24.65
N GLY A 95 7.07 11.48 -25.59
CA GLY A 95 6.56 11.76 -26.93
C GLY A 95 5.05 12.08 -26.88
N LYS A 96 4.47 12.53 -28.00
CA LYS A 96 3.03 12.91 -28.08
C LYS A 96 2.05 11.81 -27.62
N ARG A 97 2.48 10.54 -27.62
CA ARG A 97 1.80 9.39 -27.02
C ARG A 97 2.85 8.49 -26.39
N PRO A 98 2.98 8.44 -25.07
CA PRO A 98 3.91 7.52 -24.42
C PRO A 98 3.41 6.09 -24.63
N GLU A 99 4.31 5.23 -25.11
CA GLU A 99 4.05 3.79 -25.25
C GLU A 99 3.91 3.14 -23.87
N THR A 100 3.16 2.05 -23.76
CA THR A 100 2.94 1.29 -22.53
C THR A 100 4.26 0.97 -21.81
N GLY A 101 5.31 0.61 -22.56
CA GLY A 101 6.64 0.29 -22.03
C GLY A 101 7.41 1.49 -21.44
N ALA A 102 7.01 2.73 -21.72
CA ALA A 102 7.71 3.92 -21.23
C ALA A 102 7.65 4.04 -19.68
N PHE A 103 6.65 3.44 -19.05
CA PHE A 103 6.42 3.51 -17.61
C PHE A 103 6.95 2.30 -16.84
N ARG A 104 7.49 1.30 -17.54
CA ARG A 104 7.91 0.03 -16.96
C ARG A 104 8.87 0.20 -15.78
N ALA A 105 9.86 1.09 -15.90
CA ALA A 105 10.83 1.32 -14.84
C ALA A 105 10.19 1.79 -13.52
N VAL A 106 9.14 2.62 -13.59
CA VAL A 106 8.44 3.11 -12.41
C VAL A 106 7.57 2.00 -11.78
N LEU A 107 6.87 1.24 -12.62
CA LEU A 107 6.00 0.13 -12.20
C LEU A 107 6.80 -1.04 -11.61
N ASP A 108 7.91 -1.43 -12.25
CA ASP A 108 8.83 -2.45 -11.74
C ASP A 108 9.44 -2.02 -10.38
N ASP A 109 9.75 -0.73 -10.22
CA ASP A 109 10.27 -0.20 -8.96
C ASP A 109 9.23 -0.26 -7.83
N ASP A 110 7.98 0.10 -8.11
CA ASP A 110 6.88 0.02 -7.14
C ASP A 110 6.56 -1.44 -6.75
N ALA A 111 6.57 -2.36 -7.72
CA ALA A 111 6.42 -3.79 -7.46
C ALA A 111 7.52 -4.32 -6.51
N ARG A 112 8.80 -4.01 -6.78
CA ARG A 112 9.93 -4.44 -5.91
C ARG A 112 9.84 -3.87 -4.50
N ARG A 113 9.38 -2.62 -4.35
CA ARG A 113 9.24 -1.99 -3.03
C ARG A 113 8.14 -2.65 -2.21
N LEU A 114 7.01 -2.97 -2.83
CA LEU A 114 5.93 -3.69 -2.17
C LEU A 114 6.32 -5.13 -1.82
N GLU A 115 7.05 -5.83 -2.69
CA GLU A 115 7.64 -7.13 -2.38
C GLU A 115 8.56 -7.04 -1.14
N ALA A 116 9.50 -6.09 -1.14
CA ALA A 116 10.41 -5.88 -0.01
C ALA A 116 9.67 -5.54 1.30
N PHE A 117 8.61 -4.73 1.21
CA PHE A 117 7.74 -4.43 2.34
C PHE A 117 7.06 -5.71 2.87
N VAL A 118 6.47 -6.51 1.98
CA VAL A 118 5.78 -7.75 2.36
C VAL A 118 6.73 -8.73 3.03
N GLU A 119 7.89 -8.96 2.43
CA GLU A 119 8.90 -9.92 2.93
C GLU A 119 9.49 -9.48 4.28
N ARG A 120 9.70 -8.17 4.48
CA ARG A 120 10.13 -7.63 5.77
C ARG A 120 9.09 -7.86 6.87
N TRP A 121 7.82 -7.59 6.59
CA TRP A 121 6.82 -7.49 7.64
C TRP A 121 6.17 -8.82 8.00
N ARG A 122 6.01 -9.74 7.04
CA ARG A 122 5.40 -11.06 7.27
C ARG A 122 5.91 -11.76 8.55
N PRO A 123 7.22 -12.03 8.73
CA PRO A 123 7.70 -12.73 9.92
C PRO A 123 7.54 -11.92 11.22
N ARG A 124 7.55 -10.58 11.14
CA ARG A 124 7.39 -9.70 12.31
C ARG A 124 5.94 -9.71 12.80
N LEU A 125 4.97 -9.77 11.89
CA LEU A 125 3.55 -9.84 12.23
C LEU A 125 3.14 -11.18 12.83
N GLU A 126 3.75 -12.28 12.37
CA GLU A 126 3.52 -13.63 12.92
C GLU A 126 3.84 -13.71 14.42
N ALA A 127 4.84 -12.94 14.87
CA ALA A 127 5.24 -12.85 16.28
C ALA A 127 4.27 -12.03 17.15
N ILE A 128 3.31 -11.30 16.56
CA ILE A 128 2.36 -10.48 17.32
C ILE A 128 1.29 -11.35 17.96
N THR A 129 1.18 -11.30 19.29
CA THR A 129 0.14 -12.06 20.01
C THR A 129 -1.16 -11.30 20.22
N HIS A 130 -1.16 -9.97 20.03
CA HIS A 130 -2.36 -9.14 20.13
C HIS A 130 -3.27 -9.32 18.90
N ALA A 131 -4.25 -10.24 19.00
CA ALA A 131 -5.09 -10.68 17.89
C ALA A 131 -5.68 -9.56 17.01
N ARG A 132 -6.31 -8.53 17.58
CA ARG A 132 -6.93 -7.44 16.81
C ARG A 132 -5.91 -6.68 15.93
N HIS A 133 -4.81 -6.24 16.52
CA HIS A 133 -3.76 -5.52 15.81
C HIS A 133 -3.07 -6.41 14.78
N ARG A 134 -2.79 -7.68 15.12
CA ARG A 134 -2.24 -8.64 14.15
C ARG A 134 -3.18 -8.80 12.95
N LEU A 135 -4.47 -9.05 13.18
CA LEU A 135 -5.45 -9.22 12.09
C LEU A 135 -5.54 -7.97 11.20
N MET A 136 -5.54 -6.77 11.79
CA MET A 136 -5.50 -5.52 11.02
C MET A 136 -4.25 -5.46 10.14
N LEU A 137 -3.07 -5.71 10.71
CA LEU A 137 -1.81 -5.66 9.99
C LEU A 137 -1.72 -6.76 8.90
N ASP A 138 -2.26 -7.95 9.16
CA ASP A 138 -2.35 -9.04 8.19
C ASP A 138 -3.24 -8.68 7.00
N VAL A 139 -4.36 -7.99 7.24
CA VAL A 139 -5.22 -7.47 6.15
C VAL A 139 -4.44 -6.46 5.32
N ILE A 140 -3.76 -5.50 5.95
CA ILE A 140 -2.96 -4.49 5.24
C ILE A 140 -1.82 -5.15 4.44
N LEU A 141 -1.18 -6.19 5.00
CA LEU A 141 -0.13 -6.95 4.32
C LEU A 141 -0.69 -7.76 3.13
N GLY A 142 -1.89 -8.31 3.26
CA GLY A 142 -2.61 -8.97 2.18
C GLY A 142 -2.91 -8.02 1.01
N GLU A 143 -3.40 -6.82 1.32
CA GLU A 143 -3.64 -5.76 0.32
C GLU A 143 -2.34 -5.32 -0.37
N SER A 144 -1.23 -5.21 0.35
CA SER A 144 0.07 -4.93 -0.27
C SER A 144 0.52 -5.97 -1.27
N ARG A 145 0.21 -7.25 -1.04
CA ARG A 145 0.50 -8.31 -2.01
C ARG A 145 -0.36 -8.16 -3.26
N GLU A 146 -1.59 -7.69 -3.12
CA GLU A 146 -2.45 -7.41 -4.26
C GLU A 146 -1.95 -6.18 -5.03
N HIS A 147 -1.51 -5.12 -4.34
CA HIS A 147 -0.88 -3.96 -4.98
C HIS A 147 0.40 -4.36 -5.73
N TRP A 148 1.22 -5.24 -5.12
CA TRP A 148 2.40 -5.81 -5.78
C TRP A 148 2.03 -6.51 -7.09
N ARG A 149 1.04 -7.43 -7.03
CA ARG A 149 0.52 -8.13 -8.22
C ARG A 149 0.05 -7.15 -9.29
N ILE A 150 -0.68 -6.09 -8.91
CA ILE A 150 -1.16 -5.06 -9.83
C ILE A 150 0.01 -4.39 -10.56
N PHE A 151 1.04 -3.95 -9.83
CA PHE A 151 2.18 -3.26 -10.44
C PHE A 151 3.06 -4.18 -11.28
N GLU A 152 3.28 -5.43 -10.85
CA GLU A 152 3.99 -6.45 -11.63
C GLU A 152 3.30 -6.68 -12.99
N GLN A 153 1.98 -6.83 -12.96
CA GLN A 153 1.18 -7.03 -14.16
C GLN A 153 1.15 -5.80 -15.08
N ALA A 154 1.06 -4.61 -14.50
CA ALA A 154 1.14 -3.36 -15.25
C ALA A 154 2.52 -3.19 -15.90
N ALA A 155 3.61 -3.54 -15.20
CA ALA A 155 4.97 -3.49 -15.73
C ALA A 155 5.19 -4.50 -16.87
N ALA A 156 4.49 -5.64 -16.84
CA ALA A 156 4.41 -6.59 -17.94
C ALA A 156 3.55 -6.10 -19.13
N GLY A 157 2.96 -4.89 -19.03
CA GLY A 157 2.18 -4.26 -20.09
C GLY A 157 0.69 -4.60 -20.10
N MET A 158 0.17 -5.27 -19.06
CA MET A 158 -1.26 -5.60 -18.99
C MET A 158 -2.07 -4.37 -18.56
N GLU A 159 -3.03 -3.95 -19.38
CA GLU A 159 -3.83 -2.73 -19.16
C GLU A 159 -5.17 -3.00 -18.44
N ASP A 160 -5.50 -4.27 -18.22
CA ASP A 160 -6.73 -4.75 -17.56
C ASP A 160 -6.48 -5.24 -16.11
N VAL A 161 -5.49 -4.67 -15.42
CA VAL A 161 -5.10 -5.08 -14.04
C VAL A 161 -6.20 -4.92 -12.99
N LEU A 162 -7.15 -4.01 -13.22
CA LEU A 162 -8.34 -3.82 -12.37
C LEU A 162 -9.57 -4.59 -12.86
N GLY A 163 -9.39 -5.52 -13.80
CA GLY A 163 -10.43 -6.36 -14.36
C GLY A 163 -10.71 -6.11 -15.85
N ARG A 164 -11.25 -7.15 -16.50
CA ARG A 164 -11.65 -7.14 -17.91
C ARG A 164 -13.01 -6.53 -18.09
N ARG A 165 -13.16 -5.69 -19.12
CA ARG A 165 -14.46 -5.13 -19.51
C ARG A 165 -15.24 -6.15 -20.33
N THR A 166 -16.54 -6.20 -20.09
CA THR A 166 -17.49 -7.08 -20.80
C THR A 166 -18.06 -6.46 -22.09
N GLY A 167 -17.61 -5.26 -22.52
CA GLY A 167 -17.93 -4.65 -23.81
C GLY A 167 -17.47 -3.19 -24.00
N GLY A 168 -17.41 -2.72 -25.26
CA GLY A 168 -17.39 -1.30 -25.68
C GLY A 168 -16.02 -0.56 -25.75
N VAL A 169 -15.90 0.27 -26.80
CA VAL A 169 -14.90 1.32 -27.19
C VAL A 169 -13.50 1.29 -26.53
N PRO A 170 -12.39 1.28 -27.32
CA PRO A 170 -11.03 1.33 -26.78
C PRO A 170 -10.77 2.54 -25.88
N ARG A 171 -10.13 2.31 -24.72
CA ARG A 171 -9.59 3.39 -23.88
C ARG A 171 -8.41 4.04 -24.63
N LYS A 172 -8.50 5.33 -24.93
CA LYS A 172 -7.42 6.11 -25.54
C LYS A 172 -7.28 7.42 -24.79
N GLY A 173 -6.04 7.78 -24.44
CA GLY A 173 -5.74 9.08 -23.86
C GLY A 173 -4.68 9.02 -22.78
N SER A 174 -4.34 10.20 -22.27
CA SER A 174 -3.46 10.42 -21.14
C SER A 174 -4.23 11.12 -20.02
N VAL A 175 -3.90 10.83 -18.77
CA VAL A 175 -4.46 11.57 -17.62
C VAL A 175 -3.74 12.93 -17.51
N LEU A 176 -4.48 13.97 -17.08
CA LEU A 176 -3.87 15.25 -16.74
C LEU A 176 -2.88 15.08 -15.57
N PRO A 177 -1.80 15.86 -15.52
CA PRO A 177 -0.80 15.73 -14.45
C PRO A 177 -1.29 16.22 -13.07
N VAL A 178 -2.51 16.78 -12.99
CA VAL A 178 -3.11 17.31 -11.78
C VAL A 178 -4.24 16.37 -11.32
N ARG A 179 -4.20 15.94 -10.05
CA ARG A 179 -5.26 15.17 -9.39
C ARG A 179 -6.49 16.08 -9.24
N TRP A 180 -7.68 15.60 -9.62
CA TRP A 180 -8.92 16.27 -9.26
C TRP A 180 -9.11 16.07 -7.74
N LEU A 181 -8.95 17.15 -6.99
CA LEU A 181 -9.28 17.25 -5.57
C LEU A 181 -10.57 18.08 -5.49
N GLU A 182 -11.61 17.52 -4.87
CA GLU A 182 -12.82 18.28 -4.48
C GLU A 182 -12.60 19.00 -3.16
#